data_AF-A0A9J5X376-F1
#
_entry.id   AF-A0A9J5X376-F1
#
_cell.length_a   1.000
_cell.length_b   1.000
_cell.length_c   1.000
_cell.angle_alpha   90.00
_cell.angle_beta   90.00
_cell.angle_gamma   90.00
#
_symmetry.space_group_name_H-M   'P 1'
#
loop_
_entity.id
_entity.type
_entity.pdbx_description
1 polymer ?
#
loop_
_entity_poly.entity_id
_entity_poly.type
_entity_poly.pdbx_seq_one_letter_code
_entity_poly.pdbx_strand_id
1 'polypeptide(L)'
;MGWSWPDGPNNNIRSHWSNVDVEVTFSFSSLKNAEEFDPNWADLYAQDACAIRGSTVQGGLDPFGLLTLSSKNLEEYTPVFFGVFKTQDKYKVLMCSDASRSCVRNHKRMYKSSFAGYVDINLTDKDCHYEIDHSVVERFGEGGKTCITSRVYPALAVYGDTHLFAFNNGTETVEIETLDAWNMAKSER
;
A
#
# COMPACT_ATOMS: atom_id res chain seq x y z
N MET A 1 11.44 -0.05 17.47
CA MET A 1 11.64 1.25 18.15
C MET A 1 10.85 2.27 17.34
N GLY A 2 9.71 2.73 17.87
CA GLY A 2 8.89 3.73 17.19
C GLY A 2 9.43 5.12 17.47
N TRP A 3 9.59 5.93 16.43
CA TRP A 3 9.91 7.34 16.57
C TRP A 3 8.61 8.11 16.78
N SER A 4 8.42 8.68 17.97
CA SER A 4 7.44 9.72 18.23
C SER A 4 8.12 11.08 18.01
N TRP A 5 7.52 11.93 17.18
CA TRP A 5 7.95 13.33 17.05
C TRP A 5 7.68 14.08 18.36
N PRO A 6 8.59 14.93 18.84
CA PRO A 6 8.37 15.73 20.04
C PRO A 6 7.35 16.84 19.78
N ASP A 7 6.34 16.92 20.65
CA ASP A 7 5.25 17.89 20.62
C ASP A 7 5.76 19.33 20.73
N GLY A 8 5.59 20.12 19.66
CA GLY A 8 5.69 21.58 19.70
C GLY A 8 4.39 22.20 20.26
N PRO A 9 4.46 23.33 20.98
CA PRO A 9 3.30 23.86 21.70
C PRO A 9 2.36 24.59 20.74
N ASN A 10 1.06 24.25 20.84
CA ASN A 10 -0.10 24.76 20.09
C ASN A 10 -0.50 24.02 18.80
N ASN A 11 -0.79 22.73 18.87
CA ASN A 11 -1.59 22.04 17.85
C ASN A 11 -2.80 21.33 18.48
N ASN A 12 -3.88 22.10 18.69
CA ASN A 12 -5.22 21.53 18.82
C ASN A 12 -5.78 21.13 17.42
N ILE A 13 -4.97 20.42 16.63
CA ILE A 13 -5.42 19.81 15.38
C ILE A 13 -5.58 18.33 15.69
N ARG A 14 -6.81 17.93 16.01
CA ARG A 14 -7.24 16.54 15.84
C ARG A 14 -7.09 16.22 14.35
N SER A 15 -5.93 15.71 13.94
CA SER A 15 -5.65 15.36 12.55
C SER A 15 -6.64 14.27 12.14
N HIS A 16 -7.59 14.65 11.28
CA HIS A 16 -8.50 13.71 10.66
C HIS A 16 -7.75 13.03 9.54
N TRP A 17 -6.97 12.01 9.88
CA TRP A 17 -6.27 11.10 8.98
C TRP A 17 -7.19 10.39 7.95
N SER A 18 -8.49 10.69 7.94
CA SER A 18 -9.42 10.27 6.89
C SER A 18 -9.22 11.00 5.56
N ASN A 19 -8.50 12.13 5.56
CA ASN A 19 -8.22 12.95 4.39
C ASN A 19 -6.72 13.29 4.34
N VAL A 20 -5.89 12.34 3.93
CA VAL A 20 -4.45 12.53 3.78
C VAL A 20 -4.05 12.07 2.39
N ASP A 21 -3.27 12.91 1.72
CA ASP A 21 -2.58 12.51 0.50
C ASP A 21 -1.17 12.08 0.88
N VAL A 22 -0.73 10.94 0.36
CA VAL A 22 0.59 10.37 0.68
C VAL A 22 1.33 10.10 -0.61
N GLU A 23 2.52 10.65 -0.74
CA GLU A 23 3.46 10.37 -1.82
C GLU A 23 4.69 9.69 -1.24
N VAL A 24 5.15 8.61 -1.85
CA VAL A 24 6.29 7.86 -1.33
C VAL A 24 7.04 7.13 -2.42
N THR A 25 8.36 7.14 -2.27
CA THR A 25 9.31 6.45 -3.12
C THR A 25 10.03 5.40 -2.30
N PHE A 26 9.87 4.14 -2.69
CA PHE A 26 10.68 3.04 -2.16
C PHE A 26 11.88 2.80 -3.05
N SER A 27 13.01 2.44 -2.46
CA SER A 27 14.16 1.90 -3.19
C SER A 27 14.72 0.65 -2.54
N PHE A 28 15.48 -0.12 -3.30
CA PHE A 28 16.10 -1.35 -2.83
C PHE A 28 17.47 -1.54 -3.49
N SER A 29 18.43 -1.99 -2.70
CA SER A 29 19.83 -2.12 -3.18
C SER A 29 20.00 -3.23 -4.24
N SER A 30 19.11 -4.24 -4.22
CA SER A 30 19.26 -5.49 -4.94
C SER A 30 17.91 -6.05 -5.40
N LEU A 31 17.92 -6.67 -6.59
CA LEU A 31 16.81 -7.46 -7.13
C LEU A 31 17.06 -8.98 -6.98
N LYS A 32 18.13 -9.36 -6.28
CA LYS A 32 18.58 -10.75 -6.16
C LYS A 32 17.52 -11.63 -5.52
N ASN A 33 16.83 -11.13 -4.49
CA ASN A 33 15.82 -11.91 -3.77
C ASN A 33 14.43 -11.83 -4.41
N ALA A 34 14.21 -11.06 -5.47
CA ALA A 34 12.94 -11.10 -6.21
C ALA A 34 12.65 -12.54 -6.68
N GLU A 35 11.45 -13.03 -6.40
CA GLU A 35 11.00 -14.38 -6.76
C GLU A 35 10.70 -14.47 -8.25
N GLU A 36 10.79 -15.67 -8.84
CA GLU A 36 10.26 -15.89 -10.19
C GLU A 36 8.75 -15.71 -10.19
N PHE A 37 8.21 -15.05 -11.23
CA PHE A 37 6.77 -14.90 -11.40
C PHE A 37 6.13 -16.28 -11.58
N ASP A 38 5.16 -16.62 -10.72
CA ASP A 38 4.49 -17.92 -10.79
C ASP A 38 3.74 -18.06 -12.13
N PRO A 39 4.08 -19.05 -12.97
CA PRO A 39 3.39 -19.28 -14.24
C PRO A 39 1.88 -19.54 -14.07
N ASN A 40 1.45 -20.02 -12.90
CA ASN A 40 0.03 -20.23 -12.60
C ASN A 40 -0.74 -18.89 -12.51
N TRP A 41 -0.06 -17.76 -12.33
CA TRP A 41 -0.69 -16.43 -12.31
C TRP A 41 -0.73 -15.78 -13.69
N ALA A 42 -0.13 -16.40 -14.72
CA ALA A 42 -0.09 -15.84 -16.07
C ALA A 42 -1.50 -15.62 -16.65
N ASP A 43 -2.43 -16.53 -16.33
CA ASP A 43 -3.83 -16.47 -16.76
C ASP A 43 -4.78 -15.93 -15.69
N LEU A 44 -4.26 -15.52 -14.53
CA LEU A 44 -5.07 -14.93 -13.45
C LEU A 44 -5.17 -13.41 -13.60
N TYR A 45 -6.33 -12.87 -13.22
CA TYR A 45 -6.42 -11.43 -12.99
C TYR A 45 -5.48 -11.04 -11.85
N ALA A 46 -4.86 -9.86 -11.95
CA ALA A 46 -3.96 -9.36 -10.90
C ALA A 46 -4.62 -9.37 -9.52
N GLN A 47 -5.94 -9.15 -9.45
CA GLN A 47 -6.76 -9.19 -8.23
C GLN A 47 -6.73 -10.57 -7.56
N ASP A 48 -6.79 -11.64 -8.34
CA ASP A 48 -6.74 -13.01 -7.83
C ASP A 48 -5.32 -13.35 -7.34
N ALA A 49 -4.29 -12.97 -8.10
CA ALA A 49 -2.89 -13.12 -7.68
C ALA A 49 -2.62 -12.34 -6.37
N CYS A 50 -3.19 -11.14 -6.25
CA CYS A 50 -3.12 -10.33 -5.06
C CYS A 50 -3.80 -10.97 -3.85
N ALA A 51 -4.98 -11.55 -4.03
CA ALA A 51 -5.70 -12.25 -2.96
C ALA A 51 -4.97 -13.53 -2.51
N ILE A 52 -4.28 -14.21 -3.44
CA ILE A 52 -3.46 -15.40 -3.14
C ILE A 52 -2.20 -15.01 -2.36
N ARG A 53 -1.50 -13.94 -2.77
CA ARG A 53 -0.27 -13.50 -2.10
C ARG A 53 -0.57 -12.80 -0.78
N GLY A 54 -1.46 -11.82 -0.79
CA GLY A 54 -1.83 -11.04 0.39
C GLY A 54 -0.65 -10.26 1.00
N SER A 55 -0.94 -9.41 1.98
CA SER A 55 0.10 -8.58 2.60
C SER A 55 0.89 -9.29 3.71
N THR A 56 0.51 -10.52 4.09
CA THR A 56 1.05 -11.23 5.26
C THR A 56 1.92 -12.43 4.90
N VAL A 57 1.88 -12.90 3.65
CA VAL A 57 2.75 -13.99 3.19
C VAL A 57 4.11 -13.39 2.90
N GLN A 58 5.14 -13.82 3.62
CA GLN A 58 6.50 -13.34 3.40
C GLN A 58 7.04 -13.86 2.06
N GLY A 59 7.66 -12.97 1.30
CA GLY A 59 8.36 -13.30 0.07
C GLY A 59 9.76 -12.68 -0.03
N GLY A 60 10.29 -12.69 -1.25
CA GLY A 60 11.56 -12.10 -1.63
C GLY A 60 11.61 -10.57 -1.48
N LEU A 61 11.27 -9.89 -2.58
CA LEU A 61 11.01 -8.44 -2.64
C LEU A 61 9.49 -8.21 -2.72
N ASP A 62 8.78 -8.79 -1.76
CA ASP A 62 7.31 -8.83 -1.66
C ASP A 62 6.92 -9.33 -0.24
N PRO A 63 5.85 -8.83 0.40
CA PRO A 63 5.17 -7.56 0.14
C PRO A 63 5.79 -6.41 0.93
N PHE A 64 5.89 -5.24 0.31
CA PHE A 64 6.30 -3.99 0.95
C PHE A 64 5.38 -2.83 0.54
N GLY A 65 5.12 -1.88 1.44
CA GLY A 65 4.16 -0.82 1.17
C GLY A 65 3.71 -0.04 2.39
N LEU A 66 2.48 0.48 2.32
CA LEU A 66 1.81 1.20 3.41
C LEU A 66 0.58 0.44 3.92
N LEU A 67 0.33 0.53 5.21
CA LEU A 67 -0.93 0.17 5.86
C LEU A 67 -1.73 1.45 6.05
N THR A 68 -2.71 1.66 5.19
CA THR A 68 -3.60 2.82 5.22
C THR A 68 -4.85 2.51 6.02
N LEU A 69 -5.54 3.56 6.48
CA LEU A 69 -6.81 3.44 7.20
C LEU A 69 -6.74 2.42 8.36
N SER A 70 -5.63 2.48 9.11
CA SER A 70 -5.29 1.45 10.10
C SER A 70 -5.74 1.84 11.50
N SER A 71 -6.20 0.87 12.29
CA SER A 71 -6.38 1.04 13.73
C SER A 71 -5.02 0.97 14.45
N LYS A 72 -4.96 1.56 15.65
CA LYS A 72 -3.71 1.64 16.43
C LYS A 72 -3.03 0.28 16.66
N ASN A 73 -3.79 -0.79 16.89
CA ASN A 73 -3.23 -2.13 17.12
C ASN A 73 -3.38 -3.07 15.91
N LEU A 74 -3.62 -2.52 14.71
CA LEU A 74 -3.73 -3.27 13.45
C LEU A 74 -4.84 -4.35 13.46
N GLU A 75 -5.90 -4.13 14.23
CA GLU A 75 -7.14 -4.91 14.15
C GLU A 75 -7.85 -4.69 12.80
N GLU A 76 -7.79 -3.45 12.29
CA GLU A 76 -8.21 -3.06 10.94
C GLU A 76 -7.04 -2.37 10.24
N TYR A 77 -6.85 -2.68 8.96
CA TYR A 77 -5.95 -1.93 8.09
C TYR A 77 -6.24 -2.29 6.63
N THR A 78 -5.82 -1.40 5.73
CA THR A 78 -5.87 -1.61 4.29
C THR A 78 -4.44 -1.49 3.74
N PRO A 79 -3.75 -2.61 3.49
CA PRO A 79 -2.41 -2.60 2.95
C PRO A 79 -2.47 -2.25 1.45
N VAL A 80 -1.68 -1.26 1.07
CA VAL A 80 -1.31 -0.94 -0.31
C VAL A 80 0.15 -1.33 -0.47
N PHE A 81 0.42 -2.32 -1.31
CA PHE A 81 1.73 -2.95 -1.35
C PHE A 81 2.15 -3.41 -2.73
N PHE A 82 3.44 -3.68 -2.84
CA PHE A 82 4.10 -4.10 -4.05
C PHE A 82 4.79 -5.45 -3.85
N GLY A 83 4.77 -6.24 -4.91
CA GLY A 83 5.61 -7.42 -5.07
C GLY A 83 6.37 -7.35 -6.38
N VAL A 84 7.69 -7.53 -6.33
CA VAL A 84 8.56 -7.52 -7.51
C VAL A 84 8.95 -8.95 -7.86
N PHE A 85 8.65 -9.34 -9.10
CA PHE A 85 8.89 -10.69 -9.61
C PHE A 85 9.80 -10.66 -10.84
N LYS A 86 10.68 -11.66 -10.94
CA LYS A 86 11.49 -11.93 -12.13
C LYS A 86 10.64 -12.59 -13.20
N THR A 87 10.91 -12.23 -14.44
CA THR A 87 10.42 -12.88 -15.65
C THR A 87 11.63 -13.15 -16.55
N GLN A 88 11.45 -13.83 -17.69
CA GLN A 88 12.56 -14.33 -18.53
C GLN A 88 13.66 -13.29 -18.80
N ASP A 89 13.32 -12.04 -19.12
CA ASP A 89 14.29 -10.98 -19.42
C ASP A 89 14.01 -9.64 -18.70
N LYS A 90 13.01 -9.61 -17.79
CA LYS A 90 12.49 -8.36 -17.17
C LYS A 90 11.97 -8.61 -15.77
N TYR A 91 11.50 -7.54 -15.13
CA TYR A 91 10.75 -7.61 -13.88
C TYR A 91 9.29 -7.25 -14.13
N LYS A 92 8.41 -7.90 -13.37
CA LYS A 92 6.98 -7.60 -13.31
C LYS A 92 6.64 -7.18 -11.88
N VAL A 93 5.95 -6.07 -11.73
CA VAL A 93 5.50 -5.59 -10.43
C VAL A 93 4.01 -5.86 -10.28
N LEU A 94 3.62 -6.50 -9.18
CA LEU A 94 2.22 -6.59 -8.75
C LEU A 94 1.98 -5.48 -7.74
N MET A 95 1.05 -4.57 -8.04
CA MET A 95 0.53 -3.61 -7.08
C MET A 95 -0.80 -4.14 -6.53
N CYS A 96 -0.96 -4.06 -5.21
CA CYS A 96 -2.07 -4.60 -4.47
C CYS A 96 -2.68 -3.57 -3.51
N SER A 97 -4.00 -3.54 -3.45
CA SER A 97 -4.82 -2.85 -2.44
C SER A 97 -5.77 -3.88 -1.83
N ASP A 98 -5.44 -4.42 -0.67
CA ASP A 98 -6.17 -5.55 -0.09
C ASP A 98 -7.18 -5.13 0.99
N ALA A 99 -8.46 -5.02 0.61
CA ALA A 99 -9.50 -4.66 1.57
C ALA A 99 -9.90 -5.79 2.52
N SER A 100 -9.30 -6.99 2.45
CA SER A 100 -9.71 -8.18 3.21
C SER A 100 -9.79 -7.94 4.73
N ARG A 101 -8.85 -7.14 5.26
CA ARG A 101 -8.73 -6.77 6.70
C ARG A 101 -9.15 -5.34 7.02
N SER A 102 -9.79 -4.66 6.08
CA SER A 102 -10.16 -3.24 6.21
C SER A 102 -11.25 -2.94 7.23
N CYS A 103 -11.99 -3.95 7.71
CA CYS A 103 -13.07 -3.77 8.68
C CYS A 103 -13.27 -5.02 9.54
N VAL A 104 -13.38 -4.89 10.87
CA VAL A 104 -13.69 -6.00 11.79
C VAL A 104 -15.16 -6.43 11.71
N ARG A 105 -16.05 -5.57 11.21
CA ARG A 105 -17.47 -5.91 11.09
C ARG A 105 -17.64 -6.91 9.95
N ASN A 106 -18.24 -8.05 10.26
CA ASN A 106 -18.62 -9.05 9.26
C ASN A 106 -20.07 -8.86 8.87
N HIS A 107 -20.31 -7.98 7.89
CA HIS A 107 -21.63 -7.78 7.28
C HIS A 107 -21.62 -8.28 5.84
N LYS A 108 -22.61 -9.10 5.45
CA LYS A 108 -22.67 -9.77 4.12
C LYS A 108 -22.71 -8.81 2.91
N ARG A 109 -22.99 -7.52 3.13
CA ARG A 109 -23.01 -6.47 2.10
C ARG A 109 -21.70 -5.68 2.00
N MET A 110 -20.74 -5.94 2.88
CA MET A 110 -19.43 -5.30 2.80
C MET A 110 -18.60 -6.03 1.75
N TYR A 111 -18.21 -5.29 0.73
CA TYR A 111 -17.28 -5.75 -0.27
C TYR A 111 -15.85 -5.51 0.23
N LYS A 112 -15.09 -6.59 0.43
CA LYS A 112 -13.73 -6.58 1.00
C LYS A 112 -12.76 -7.35 0.09
N SER A 113 -12.89 -7.15 -1.22
CA SER A 113 -12.00 -7.79 -2.19
C SER A 113 -10.69 -7.04 -2.33
N SER A 114 -9.66 -7.76 -2.74
CA SER A 114 -8.39 -7.17 -3.15
C SER A 114 -8.52 -6.59 -4.55
N PHE A 115 -7.94 -5.42 -4.76
CA PHE A 115 -7.76 -4.82 -6.07
C PHE A 115 -6.28 -4.83 -6.42
N ALA A 116 -5.94 -5.02 -7.68
CA ALA A 116 -4.56 -5.10 -8.10
C ALA A 116 -4.39 -4.83 -9.58
N GLY A 117 -3.16 -4.50 -9.95
CA GLY A 117 -2.72 -4.35 -11.33
C GLY A 117 -1.28 -4.82 -11.49
N TYR A 118 -0.98 -5.43 -12.63
CA TYR A 118 0.40 -5.67 -13.03
C TYR A 118 0.97 -4.41 -13.67
N VAL A 119 2.21 -4.11 -13.36
CA VAL A 119 2.94 -3.00 -13.96
C VAL A 119 4.26 -3.51 -14.49
N ASP A 120 4.45 -3.31 -15.79
CA ASP A 120 5.72 -3.57 -16.46
C ASP A 120 6.58 -2.33 -16.27
N ILE A 121 7.47 -2.37 -15.27
CA ILE A 121 8.41 -1.28 -14.97
C ILE A 121 9.81 -1.73 -15.33
N ASN A 122 10.57 -0.83 -15.95
CA ASN A 122 12.00 -1.00 -16.07
C ASN A 122 12.66 -0.55 -14.76
N LEU A 123 12.88 -1.50 -13.83
CA LEU A 123 13.51 -1.24 -12.52
C LEU A 123 15.02 -0.95 -12.62
N THR A 124 15.46 -0.23 -13.66
CA THR A 124 16.88 0.13 -13.82
C THR A 124 17.34 1.04 -12.69
N ASP A 125 16.47 1.96 -12.27
CA ASP A 125 16.70 2.90 -11.17
C ASP A 125 16.31 2.33 -9.79
N LYS A 126 15.71 1.12 -9.76
CA LYS A 126 15.35 0.35 -8.55
C LYS A 126 14.46 1.11 -7.56
N ASP A 127 13.56 1.93 -8.07
CA ASP A 127 12.63 2.74 -7.31
C ASP A 127 11.15 2.43 -7.65
N CYS A 128 10.28 2.70 -6.68
CA CYS A 128 8.83 2.56 -6.81
C CYS A 128 8.14 3.79 -6.20
N HIS A 129 7.55 4.64 -7.05
CA HIS A 129 6.81 5.84 -6.64
C HIS A 129 5.28 5.64 -6.71
N TYR A 130 4.55 6.10 -5.69
CA TYR A 130 3.09 6.07 -5.67
C TYR A 130 2.47 7.19 -4.83
N GLU A 131 1.22 7.48 -5.17
CA GLU A 131 0.37 8.50 -4.56
C GLU A 131 -0.93 7.85 -4.06
N ILE A 132 -1.29 8.09 -2.80
CA ILE A 132 -2.59 7.78 -2.22
C ILE A 132 -3.36 9.09 -2.13
N ASP A 133 -4.45 9.20 -2.88
CA ASP A 133 -5.36 10.36 -2.92
C ASP A 133 -6.72 9.93 -2.35
N HIS A 134 -7.02 10.41 -1.14
CA HIS A 134 -8.22 10.04 -0.38
C HIS A 134 -8.38 8.51 -0.17
N SER A 135 -9.55 8.09 0.31
CA SER A 135 -9.91 6.67 0.47
C SER A 135 -10.24 5.94 -0.86
N VAL A 136 -9.86 6.52 -2.02
CA VAL A 136 -10.45 6.15 -3.32
C VAL A 136 -9.46 6.06 -4.48
N VAL A 137 -8.26 6.64 -4.48
CA VAL A 137 -7.38 6.55 -5.67
C VAL A 137 -5.93 6.32 -5.30
N GLU A 138 -5.36 5.24 -5.83
CA GLU A 138 -3.96 4.84 -5.66
C GLU A 138 -3.31 4.81 -7.05
N ARG A 139 -2.37 5.72 -7.34
CA ARG A 139 -1.68 5.81 -8.64
C ARG A 139 -0.28 5.21 -8.54
N PHE A 140 0.14 4.45 -9.56
CA PHE A 140 1.46 3.81 -9.62
C PHE A 140 2.06 3.73 -11.04
N GLY A 141 3.38 3.88 -11.10
CA GLY A 141 4.25 3.58 -12.25
C GLY A 141 4.43 4.73 -13.23
N GLU A 142 5.67 5.22 -13.38
CA GLU A 142 6.20 6.09 -14.46
C GLU A 142 5.16 7.03 -15.11
N GLY A 143 4.49 7.87 -14.30
CA GLY A 143 3.45 8.80 -14.76
C GLY A 143 1.99 8.32 -14.66
N GLY A 144 1.68 7.31 -13.85
CA GLY A 144 0.31 6.85 -13.57
C GLY A 144 -0.19 5.73 -14.50
N LYS A 145 0.70 4.84 -14.96
CA LYS A 145 0.36 3.72 -15.86
C LYS A 145 -0.70 2.78 -15.28
N THR A 146 -0.74 2.63 -13.96
CA THR A 146 -1.73 1.82 -13.26
C THR A 146 -2.38 2.64 -12.16
N CYS A 147 -3.71 2.66 -12.15
CA CYS A 147 -4.51 3.34 -11.15
C CYS A 147 -5.47 2.32 -10.53
N ILE A 148 -5.41 2.18 -9.21
CA ILE A 148 -6.30 1.32 -8.44
C ILE A 148 -7.20 2.22 -7.60
N THR A 149 -8.51 2.02 -7.71
CA THR A 149 -9.48 2.70 -6.87
C THR A 149 -10.19 1.68 -6.00
N SER A 150 -9.88 1.70 -4.71
CA SER A 150 -10.54 0.88 -3.70
C SER A 150 -11.50 1.74 -2.86
N ARG A 151 -12.47 1.13 -2.17
CA ARG A 151 -13.26 1.82 -1.15
C ARG A 151 -13.39 0.93 0.05
N VAL A 152 -13.05 1.45 1.22
CA VAL A 152 -13.11 0.70 2.47
C VAL A 152 -13.85 1.48 3.55
N TYR A 153 -14.43 0.75 4.49
CA TYR A 153 -15.29 1.30 5.54
C TYR A 153 -14.88 0.73 6.91
N PRO A 154 -13.72 1.16 7.47
CA PRO A 154 -13.27 0.71 8.78
C PRO A 154 -14.27 1.08 9.87
N ALA A 155 -14.33 0.27 10.93
CA ALA A 155 -15.20 0.50 12.08
C ALA A 155 -14.47 1.11 13.28
N LEU A 156 -13.16 0.87 13.38
CA LEU A 156 -12.24 1.31 14.43
C LEU A 156 -11.37 2.46 13.94
N ALA A 157 -10.84 2.38 12.73
CA ALA A 157 -9.97 3.40 12.14
C ALA A 157 -10.75 4.61 11.59
N VAL A 158 -11.57 5.23 12.43
CA VAL A 158 -12.46 6.36 12.11
C VAL A 158 -12.36 7.47 13.17
N TYR A 159 -12.84 8.68 12.84
CA TYR A 159 -12.94 9.83 13.78
C TYR A 159 -11.62 10.32 14.40
N GLY A 160 -10.53 10.28 13.63
CA GLY A 160 -9.23 10.82 14.06
C GLY A 160 -8.33 9.83 14.79
N ASP A 161 -8.75 8.56 14.92
CA ASP A 161 -7.92 7.45 15.39
C ASP A 161 -7.55 6.52 14.23
N THR A 162 -7.14 7.13 13.12
CA THR A 162 -6.67 6.44 11.92
C THR A 162 -5.16 6.64 11.83
N HIS A 163 -4.45 5.57 11.49
CA HIS A 163 -3.00 5.55 11.46
C HIS A 163 -2.50 5.14 10.07
N LEU A 164 -1.32 5.64 9.73
CA LEU A 164 -0.56 5.26 8.54
C LEU A 164 0.74 4.59 8.99
N PHE A 165 1.02 3.40 8.46
CA PHE A 165 2.27 2.69 8.74
C PHE A 165 2.96 2.32 7.44
N ALA A 166 4.29 2.36 7.42
CA ALA A 166 5.06 1.65 6.40
C ALA A 166 5.42 0.25 6.88
N PHE A 167 5.45 -0.71 5.96
CA PHE A 167 5.81 -2.08 6.27
C PHE A 167 6.66 -2.70 5.15
N ASN A 168 7.50 -3.64 5.55
CA ASN A 168 8.19 -4.56 4.67
C ASN A 168 8.11 -5.94 5.31
N ASN A 169 7.39 -6.85 4.67
CA ASN A 169 7.28 -8.25 5.08
C ASN A 169 8.04 -9.18 4.12
N GLY A 170 8.87 -8.62 3.23
CA GLY A 170 9.81 -9.35 2.41
C GLY A 170 11.11 -9.67 3.14
N THR A 171 11.98 -10.41 2.45
CA THR A 171 13.33 -10.76 2.91
C THR A 171 14.40 -9.79 2.39
N GLU A 172 14.13 -9.12 1.27
CA GLU A 172 14.97 -8.02 0.77
C GLU A 172 14.72 -6.74 1.58
N THR A 173 15.79 -5.99 1.83
CA THR A 173 15.66 -4.70 2.52
C THR A 173 15.16 -3.65 1.54
N VAL A 174 14.06 -2.99 1.90
CA VAL A 174 13.47 -1.87 1.17
C VAL A 174 13.61 -0.61 2.01
N GLU A 175 14.10 0.45 1.38
CA GLU A 175 14.27 1.76 1.97
C GLU A 175 13.18 2.71 1.46
N ILE A 176 12.83 3.69 2.28
CA ILE A 176 11.94 4.79 1.90
C ILE A 176 12.83 5.98 1.60
N GLU A 177 12.93 6.39 0.34
CA GLU A 177 13.72 7.55 -0.07
C GLU A 177 12.98 8.85 0.26
N THR A 178 11.69 8.89 -0.09
CA THR A 178 10.80 10.00 0.21
C THR A 178 9.48 9.49 0.75
N LEU A 179 8.91 10.21 1.71
CA LEU A 179 7.56 10.01 2.23
C LEU A 179 7.01 11.37 2.63
N ASP A 180 6.15 11.90 1.77
CA ASP A 180 5.44 13.14 2.01
C ASP A 180 3.97 12.83 2.29
N ALA A 181 3.44 13.43 3.34
CA ALA A 181 2.05 13.23 3.75
C ALA A 181 1.40 14.58 4.06
N TRP A 182 0.34 14.91 3.32
CA TRP A 182 -0.37 16.18 3.45
C TRP A 182 -1.77 15.94 4.00
N ASN A 183 -2.12 16.66 5.08
CA ASN A 183 -3.49 16.70 5.55
C ASN A 183 -4.32 17.55 4.57
N MET A 184 -5.31 16.93 3.95
CA MET A 184 -6.17 17.57 2.98
C MET A 184 -7.30 18.30 3.69
N ALA A 185 -7.32 19.63 3.52
CA ALA A 185 -8.44 20.44 3.97
C ALA A 185 -9.73 20.02 3.23
N LYS A 186 -10.88 20.15 3.90
CA LYS A 186 -12.15 19.96 3.21
C LYS A 186 -12.27 21.02 2.11
N SER A 187 -12.58 20.60 0.89
CA SER A 187 -12.95 21.54 -0.18
C SER A 187 -14.13 22.38 0.29
N GLU A 188 -14.02 23.70 0.14
CA GLU A 188 -15.19 24.57 0.19
C GLU A 188 -16.08 24.27 -1.02
N ARG A 189 -17.40 24.28 -0.81
CA ARG A 189 -18.43 24.04 -1.84
C ARG A 189 -19.11 25.33 -2.20
#